data_AF-A0A2G9TBD7-F1
#
_entry.id   AF-A0A2G9TBD7-F1
#
_cell.length_a   1.000
_cell.length_b   1.000
_cell.length_c   1.000
_cell.angle_alpha   90.00
_cell.angle_beta   90.00
_cell.angle_gamma   90.00
#
_symmetry.space_group_name_H-M   'P 1'
#
loop_
_entity.id
_entity.type
_entity.pdbx_description
1 polymer ?
#
loop_
_entity_poly.entity_id
_entity_poly.type
_entity_poly.pdbx_seq_one_letter_code
_entity_poly.pdbx_strand_id
1 'polypeptide(L)'
;MRVNVARVWEDADYARVRNMCETTQGWQEVYKKKSISISIQSVPCSNYHMGKAVATFADVPASVAYDVLHDSTYRPHWDRHMAAQCYIGRINPNNDIGYYACEFWC
;
A
#
# COMPACT_ATOMS: atom_id res chain seq x y z
N MET A 1 -7.42 -9.55 18.72
CA MET A 1 -6.11 -9.14 18.17
C MET A 1 -5.10 -9.23 19.30
N ARG A 2 -4.02 -10.01 19.17
CA ARG A 2 -2.95 -10.02 20.19
C ARG A 2 -2.09 -8.78 19.95
N VAL A 3 -2.07 -7.87 20.91
CA VAL A 3 -1.24 -6.66 20.87
C VAL A 3 0.19 -7.06 21.24
N ASN A 4 1.21 -6.41 20.64
CA ASN A 4 2.65 -6.61 20.91
C ASN A 4 3.27 -7.94 20.44
N VAL A 5 2.72 -8.58 19.40
CA VAL A 5 3.33 -9.79 18.80
C VAL A 5 3.48 -9.62 17.30
N ALA A 6 4.69 -9.80 16.78
CA ALA A 6 4.93 -9.89 15.34
C ALA A 6 4.38 -11.22 14.81
N ARG A 7 3.63 -11.17 13.70
CA ARG A 7 3.09 -12.34 13.03
C ARG A 7 3.22 -12.19 11.52
N VAL A 8 3.40 -13.30 10.83
CA VAL A 8 3.33 -13.35 9.37
C VAL A 8 1.90 -13.14 8.91
N TRP A 9 1.73 -12.64 7.69
CA TRP A 9 0.41 -12.59 7.06
C TRP A 9 -0.05 -13.99 6.67
N GLU A 10 -1.32 -14.26 6.92
CA GLU A 10 -2.01 -15.48 6.52
C GLU A 10 -3.06 -15.16 5.44
N ASP A 11 -3.59 -16.18 4.77
CA ASP A 11 -4.59 -16.02 3.69
C ASP A 11 -5.81 -15.17 4.12
N ALA A 12 -6.20 -15.25 5.39
CA ALA A 12 -7.28 -14.44 5.95
C ALA A 12 -6.97 -12.95 5.94
N ASP A 13 -5.70 -12.55 6.12
CA ASP A 13 -5.29 -11.15 6.05
C ASP A 13 -5.33 -10.63 4.61
N TYR A 14 -4.85 -11.43 3.65
CA TYR A 14 -4.93 -11.09 2.24
C TYR A 14 -6.39 -10.93 1.79
N ALA A 15 -7.28 -11.84 2.21
CA ALA A 15 -8.71 -11.74 1.92
C ALA A 15 -9.33 -10.49 2.53
N ARG A 16 -8.94 -10.13 3.76
CA ARG A 16 -9.40 -8.92 4.43
C ARG A 16 -8.97 -7.65 3.68
N VAL A 17 -7.70 -7.55 3.29
CA VAL A 17 -7.19 -6.39 2.54
C VAL A 17 -7.84 -6.30 1.17
N ARG A 18 -8.02 -7.43 0.47
CA ARG A 18 -8.76 -7.47 -0.80
C ARG A 18 -10.18 -6.91 -0.64
N ASN A 19 -10.91 -7.37 0.38
CA ASN A 19 -12.25 -6.88 0.66
C ASN A 19 -12.26 -5.37 0.97
N MET A 20 -11.25 -4.84 1.68
CA MET A 20 -11.11 -3.40 1.92
C MET A 20 -10.89 -2.60 0.63
N CYS A 21 -10.14 -3.15 -0.33
CA CYS A 21 -9.94 -2.53 -1.64
C CYS A 21 -11.24 -2.51 -2.46
N GLU A 22 -11.95 -3.64 -2.50
CA GLU A 22 -13.16 -3.86 -3.32
C GLU A 22 -14.41 -3.17 -2.76
N THR A 23 -14.56 -3.10 -1.43
CA THR A 23 -15.76 -2.50 -0.82
C THR A 23 -15.77 -0.98 -0.97
N THR A 24 -16.94 -0.43 -1.26
CA THR A 24 -17.20 1.02 -1.22
C THR A 24 -17.88 1.45 0.07
N GLN A 25 -18.33 0.50 0.89
CA GLN A 25 -19.08 0.78 2.10
C GLN A 25 -18.20 1.46 3.16
N GLY A 26 -18.66 2.62 3.66
CA GLY A 26 -17.96 3.39 4.68
C GLY A 26 -16.76 4.19 4.18
N TRP A 27 -16.48 4.15 2.87
CA TRP A 27 -15.48 4.99 2.23
C TRP A 27 -16.15 6.26 1.68
N GLN A 28 -15.62 7.42 2.06
CA GLN A 28 -16.03 8.71 1.52
C GLN A 28 -15.07 9.11 0.41
N GLU A 29 -15.56 9.27 -0.82
CA GLU A 29 -14.75 9.81 -1.91
C GLU A 29 -14.46 11.30 -1.66
N VAL A 30 -13.17 11.65 -1.64
CA VAL A 30 -12.69 13.03 -1.42
C VAL A 30 -12.05 13.64 -2.66
N TYR A 31 -11.67 12.79 -3.62
CA TYR A 31 -11.10 13.24 -4.89
C TYR A 31 -11.44 12.25 -6.00
N LYS A 32 -11.78 12.78 -7.17
CA LYS A 32 -11.95 12.00 -8.39
C LYS A 32 -11.57 12.82 -9.60
N LYS A 33 -10.59 12.34 -10.37
CA LYS A 33 -10.18 12.96 -11.63
C LYS A 33 -9.63 11.91 -12.58
N LYS A 34 -10.18 11.88 -13.81
CA LYS A 34 -9.79 10.91 -14.85
C LYS A 34 -9.84 9.48 -14.31
N SER A 35 -8.72 8.77 -14.31
CA SER A 35 -8.56 7.39 -13.86
C SER A 35 -8.14 7.27 -12.39
N ILE A 36 -8.12 8.36 -11.63
CA ILE A 36 -7.70 8.38 -10.23
C ILE A 36 -8.88 8.75 -9.34
N SER A 37 -9.10 7.97 -8.29
CA SER A 37 -9.98 8.32 -7.17
C SER A 37 -9.28 8.13 -5.83
N ILE A 38 -9.62 8.99 -4.87
CA ILE A 38 -9.15 8.91 -3.49
C ILE A 38 -10.37 8.92 -2.59
N SER A 39 -10.41 7.95 -1.69
CA SER A 39 -11.43 7.85 -0.65
C SER A 39 -10.78 7.76 0.72
N ILE A 40 -11.48 8.25 1.74
CA ILE A 40 -11.06 8.16 3.14
C ILE A 40 -12.12 7.45 3.98
N GLN A 41 -11.68 6.80 5.05
CA GLN A 41 -12.55 6.21 6.05
C GLN A 41 -12.01 6.54 7.45
N SER A 42 -12.91 6.91 8.36
CA SER A 42 -12.55 7.13 9.76
C SER A 42 -12.24 5.80 10.45
N VAL A 43 -11.14 5.75 11.20
CA VAL A 43 -10.78 4.56 11.98
C VAL A 43 -11.33 4.71 13.40
N PRO A 44 -12.13 3.74 13.90
CA PRO A 44 -12.66 3.81 15.27
C PRO A 44 -11.53 4.00 16.29
N CYS A 45 -11.75 4.88 17.26
CA CYS A 45 -10.79 5.19 18.33
C CYS A 45 -9.44 5.78 17.85
N SER A 46 -9.41 6.42 16.69
CA SER A 46 -8.20 7.07 16.15
C SER A 46 -8.52 8.44 15.58
N ASN A 47 -7.57 9.37 15.70
CA ASN A 47 -7.61 10.67 14.99
C ASN A 47 -7.08 10.54 13.54
N TYR A 48 -6.64 9.35 13.14
CA TYR A 48 -6.15 9.08 11.80
C TYR A 48 -7.26 8.57 10.88
N HIS A 49 -7.20 8.97 9.62
CA HIS A 49 -8.02 8.41 8.56
C HIS A 49 -7.26 7.33 7.81
N MET A 50 -7.98 6.30 7.39
CA MET A 50 -7.47 5.34 6.40
C MET A 50 -7.73 5.92 5.01
N GLY A 51 -6.69 5.98 4.17
CA GLY A 51 -6.81 6.41 2.78
C GLY A 51 -6.84 5.20 1.83
N LYS A 52 -7.67 5.30 0.79
CA LYS A 52 -7.69 4.39 -0.36
C LYS A 52 -7.50 5.21 -1.63
N ALA A 53 -6.43 4.93 -2.36
CA ALA A 53 -6.19 5.50 -3.68
C ALA A 53 -6.38 4.41 -4.74
N VAL A 54 -7.16 4.70 -5.77
CA VAL A 54 -7.38 3.81 -6.91
C VAL A 54 -6.92 4.54 -8.16
N ALA A 55 -6.06 3.89 -8.94
CA ALA A 55 -5.60 4.36 -10.23
C ALA A 55 -5.82 3.27 -11.29
N THR A 56 -6.46 3.62 -12.40
CA THR A 56 -6.70 2.71 -13.53
C THR A 56 -5.72 2.99 -14.66
N PHE A 57 -4.99 1.95 -15.08
CA PHE A 57 -4.06 1.97 -16.21
C PHE A 57 -4.60 1.04 -17.30
N ALA A 58 -5.14 1.58 -18.39
CA ALA A 58 -5.81 0.79 -19.42
C ALA A 58 -4.83 0.08 -20.38
N ASP A 59 -3.61 0.57 -20.45
CA ASP A 59 -2.53 0.19 -21.36
C ASP A 59 -1.37 -0.53 -20.65
N VAL A 60 -1.47 -0.75 -19.34
CA VAL A 60 -0.43 -1.40 -18.53
C VAL A 60 -0.92 -2.76 -18.04
N PRO A 61 -0.24 -3.86 -18.37
CA PRO A 61 -0.54 -5.17 -17.82
C PRO A 61 -0.36 -5.22 -16.30
N ALA A 62 -1.18 -6.00 -15.61
CA ALA A 62 -1.09 -6.15 -14.16
C ALA A 62 0.27 -6.68 -13.68
N SER A 63 0.92 -7.55 -14.47
CA SER A 63 2.27 -8.05 -14.18
C SER A 63 3.31 -6.93 -14.17
N VAL A 64 3.24 -5.99 -15.13
CA VAL A 64 4.16 -4.85 -15.20
C VAL A 64 3.97 -3.95 -13.97
N ALA A 65 2.73 -3.68 -13.57
CA ALA A 65 2.45 -2.91 -12.35
C ALA A 65 2.97 -3.63 -11.09
N TYR A 66 2.83 -4.96 -11.04
CA TYR A 66 3.36 -5.77 -9.94
C TYR A 66 4.89 -5.67 -9.86
N ASP A 67 5.59 -5.84 -10.98
CA ASP A 67 7.06 -5.79 -11.03
C ASP A 67 7.59 -4.40 -10.63
N VAL A 68 6.99 -3.33 -11.15
CA VAL A 68 7.38 -1.94 -10.80
C VAL A 68 7.23 -1.64 -9.31
N LEU A 69 6.23 -2.23 -8.64
CA LEU A 69 6.03 -2.07 -7.19
C LEU A 69 7.04 -2.85 -6.35
N HIS A 70 7.54 -3.98 -6.85
CA HIS A 70 8.47 -4.87 -6.13
C HIS A 70 9.94 -4.62 -6.47
N ASP A 71 10.24 -3.94 -7.57
CA ASP A 71 11.61 -3.61 -7.97
C ASP A 71 12.15 -2.41 -7.15
N SER A 72 12.89 -2.74 -6.09
CA SER A 72 13.57 -1.77 -5.25
C SER A 72 14.66 -0.97 -5.97
N THR A 73 15.23 -1.50 -7.04
CA THR A 73 16.27 -0.83 -7.83
C THR A 73 15.66 0.19 -8.78
N TYR A 74 14.48 -0.11 -9.31
CA TYR A 74 13.74 0.80 -10.18
C TYR A 74 13.00 1.89 -9.40
N ARG A 75 12.61 1.63 -8.15
CA ARG A 75 11.78 2.55 -7.34
C ARG A 75 12.27 4.01 -7.24
N PRO A 76 13.58 4.31 -7.07
CA PRO A 76 14.09 5.67 -7.05
C PRO A 76 13.79 6.49 -8.32
N HIS A 77 13.52 5.83 -9.45
CA HIS A 77 13.27 6.51 -10.72
C HIS A 77 11.89 7.17 -10.79
N TRP A 78 10.93 6.67 -10.00
CA TRP A 78 9.54 7.15 -10.06
C TRP A 78 8.99 7.63 -8.71
N ASP A 79 9.46 7.08 -7.58
CA ASP A 79 9.06 7.51 -6.25
C ASP A 79 9.88 8.73 -5.81
N ARG A 80 9.36 9.92 -6.12
CA ARG A 80 10.05 11.21 -5.87
C ARG A 80 10.36 11.48 -4.40
N HIS A 81 9.70 10.78 -3.49
CA HIS A 81 9.87 10.97 -2.05
C HIS A 81 10.78 9.90 -1.44
N MET A 82 11.22 8.91 -2.21
CA MET A 82 12.11 7.87 -1.73
C MET A 82 13.50 8.45 -1.44
N ALA A 83 13.91 8.41 -0.17
CA ALA A 83 15.26 8.78 0.25
C ALA A 83 16.19 7.58 0.30
N ALA A 84 15.72 6.45 0.84
CA ALA A 84 16.49 5.21 0.92
C ALA A 84 15.57 3.99 1.08
N GLN A 85 16.04 2.83 0.63
CA GLN A 85 15.42 1.53 0.87
C GLN A 85 16.52 0.49 1.05
N CYS A 86 16.34 -0.45 1.98
CA CYS A 86 17.19 -1.63 2.04
C CYS A 86 16.41 -2.87 2.48
N TYR A 87 16.82 -4.02 1.97
CA TYR A 87 16.33 -5.31 2.41
C TYR A 87 17.03 -5.70 3.71
N ILE A 88 16.27 -6.08 4.74
CA ILE A 88 16.81 -6.47 6.05
C ILE A 88 16.87 -8.00 6.16
N GLY A 89 15.81 -8.70 5.79
CA GLY A 89 15.75 -10.16 5.92
C GLY A 89 14.40 -10.75 5.52
N ARG A 90 14.38 -12.05 5.26
CA ARG A 90 13.18 -12.80 4.82
C ARG A 90 12.69 -13.69 5.94
N ILE A 91 11.39 -13.65 6.20
CA ILE A 91 10.72 -14.51 7.18
C ILE A 91 10.29 -15.82 6.50
N ASN A 92 9.63 -15.72 5.34
CA ASN A 92 9.21 -16.87 4.53
C ASN A 92 9.12 -16.47 3.04
N PRO A 93 8.71 -17.33 2.10
CA PRO A 93 8.64 -16.97 0.68
C PRO A 93 7.83 -15.74 0.29
N ASN A 94 6.84 -15.38 1.09
CA ASN A 94 5.91 -14.29 0.78
C ASN A 94 5.98 -13.15 1.82
N ASN A 95 6.91 -13.22 2.78
CA ASN A 95 7.03 -12.25 3.87
C ASN A 95 8.51 -11.95 4.13
N ASP A 96 8.86 -10.68 4.00
CA ASP A 96 10.17 -10.13 4.29
C ASP A 96 10.06 -8.84 5.13
N ILE A 97 11.20 -8.35 5.57
CA ILE A 97 11.34 -7.12 6.34
C ILE A 97 12.30 -6.23 5.58
N GLY A 98 11.90 -4.97 5.39
CA GLY A 98 12.69 -3.95 4.72
C GLY A 98 12.65 -2.63 5.47
N TYR A 99 13.64 -1.80 5.18
CA TYR A 99 13.71 -0.39 5.58
C TYR A 99 13.27 0.48 4.42
N TYR A 100 12.53 1.54 4.73
CA TYR A 100 12.14 2.58 3.77
C TYR A 100 12.18 3.95 4.45
N ALA A 101 12.82 4.91 3.81
CA ALA A 101 12.88 6.31 4.24
C ALA A 101 12.27 7.23 3.20
N CYS A 102 11.44 8.17 3.65
CA CYS A 102 10.87 9.22 2.82
C CYS A 102 11.50 10.58 3.16
N GLU A 103 11.71 11.42 2.15
CA GLU A 103 12.05 12.82 2.32
C GLU A 103 10.86 13.71 1.88
N PHE A 104 10.44 14.58 2.79
CA PHE A 104 9.45 15.61 2.52
C PHE A 104 10.13 16.96 2.68
N TRP A 105 10.33 17.66 1.57
CA TRP A 105 10.73 19.06 1.60
C TRP A 105 9.51 19.89 2.01
N CYS A 106 9.51 20.41 3.24
CA CYS A 106 8.58 21.46 3.68
C CYS A 106 9.09 22.83 3.23
#